data_AF-A0A4D4K394-F1
#
_entry.id   AF-A0A4D4K394-F1
#
_cell.length_a   1.000
_cell.length_b   1.000
_cell.length_c   1.000
_cell.angle_alpha   90.00
_cell.angle_beta   90.00
_cell.angle_gamma   90.00
#
_symmetry.space_group_name_H-M   'P 1'
#
loop_
_entity.id
_entity.type
_entity.pdbx_description
1 polymer ?
#
loop_
_entity_poly.entity_id
_entity_poly.type
_entity_poly.pdbx_seq_one_letter_code
_entity_poly.pdbx_strand_id
1 'polypeptide(L)'
;MRLLTVGFPAVRLGVVGIDTRHVRDEDGLEPFDADEIYGNRYPDDDSPPKNFCFAVATRYDQHLMLEAADGGITHYDPNGWDHGAGWQGPADSPRLAVLLGLIAESSSALESADEAVRAAAITDLRERMIDLDSDVDESAFWGEIFEDLG
;
A
#
# COMPACT_ATOMS: atom_id res chain seq x y z
N MET A 1 4.22 17.29 10.20
CA MET A 1 4.47 17.70 8.80
C MET A 1 3.35 17.11 7.97
N ARG A 2 2.55 17.91 7.25
CA ARG A 2 1.35 17.40 6.52
C ARG A 2 1.79 16.84 5.16
N LEU A 3 1.19 15.73 4.71
CA LEU A 3 1.40 15.14 3.37
C LEU A 3 1.10 16.11 2.21
N LEU A 4 0.37 17.20 2.47
CA LEU A 4 0.13 18.30 1.53
C LEU A 4 1.32 19.27 1.40
N THR A 5 2.28 19.24 2.33
CA THR A 5 3.42 20.19 2.38
C THR A 5 4.72 19.56 1.89
N VAL A 6 4.84 18.23 2.00
CA VAL A 6 5.88 17.41 1.36
C VAL A 6 5.12 16.30 0.65
N GLY A 7 5.05 16.38 -0.68
CA GLY A 7 4.14 15.56 -1.47
C GLY A 7 4.44 14.06 -1.36
N PHE A 8 3.38 13.25 -1.24
CA PHE A 8 3.45 11.81 -1.50
C PHE A 8 3.54 11.57 -3.02
N PRO A 9 4.35 10.61 -3.50
CA PRO A 9 4.45 10.34 -4.93
C PRO A 9 3.12 9.82 -5.46
N ALA A 10 2.56 10.53 -6.44
CA ALA A 10 1.36 10.14 -7.15
C ALA A 10 1.77 9.47 -8.48
N VAL A 11 1.85 8.14 -8.47
CA VAL A 11 2.44 7.31 -9.51
C VAL A 11 1.50 6.15 -9.85
N ARG A 12 1.65 5.63 -11.07
CA ARG A 12 1.07 4.35 -11.46
C ARG A 12 2.21 3.42 -11.87
N LEU A 13 2.41 2.36 -11.12
CA LEU A 13 3.44 1.36 -11.34
C LEU A 13 2.78 0.12 -11.90
N GLY A 14 2.55 0.11 -13.22
CA GLY A 14 1.85 -0.96 -13.92
C GLY A 14 2.47 -2.34 -13.71
N VAL A 15 3.80 -2.39 -13.57
CA VAL A 15 4.57 -3.61 -13.35
C VAL A 15 4.23 -4.36 -12.05
N VAL A 16 3.69 -3.67 -11.04
CA VAL A 16 3.26 -4.27 -9.76
C VAL A 16 1.80 -3.95 -9.42
N GLY A 17 1.06 -3.36 -10.36
CA GLY A 17 -0.36 -3.00 -10.17
C GLY A 17 -0.63 -1.88 -9.16
N ILE A 18 0.38 -1.14 -8.70
CA ILE A 18 0.20 -0.08 -7.69
C ILE A 18 -0.24 1.24 -8.34
N ASP A 19 -1.24 1.90 -7.76
CA ASP A 19 -1.69 3.23 -8.15
C ASP A 19 -1.91 4.12 -6.91
N THR A 20 -1.27 5.29 -6.92
CA THR A 20 -1.39 6.32 -5.88
C THR A 20 -1.89 7.65 -6.45
N ARG A 21 -2.32 7.69 -7.72
CA ARG A 21 -2.67 8.97 -8.38
C ARG A 21 -3.86 9.66 -7.74
N HIS A 22 -4.78 8.89 -7.14
CA HIS A 22 -5.95 9.41 -6.45
C HIS A 22 -5.59 10.34 -5.30
N VAL A 23 -4.43 10.17 -4.65
CA VAL A 23 -4.02 11.02 -3.51
C VAL A 23 -3.80 12.51 -3.88
N ARG A 24 -3.77 12.85 -5.18
CA ARG A 24 -3.69 14.24 -5.66
C ARG A 24 -5.04 14.91 -5.82
N ASP A 25 -6.11 14.13 -5.90
CA ASP A 25 -7.44 14.67 -6.08
C ASP A 25 -7.91 15.23 -4.73
N GLU A 26 -8.53 16.41 -4.72
CA GLU A 26 -9.01 17.06 -3.47
C GLU A 26 -9.98 16.16 -2.71
N ASP A 27 -10.72 15.31 -3.42
CA ASP A 27 -11.64 14.30 -2.90
C ASP A 27 -11.01 12.90 -2.74
N GLY A 28 -9.75 12.72 -3.15
CA GLY A 28 -9.10 11.40 -3.25
C GLY A 28 -8.56 10.85 -1.92
N LEU A 29 -8.56 11.66 -0.85
CA LEU A 29 -8.30 11.21 0.52
C LEU A 29 -9.62 11.18 1.30
N GLU A 30 -10.58 10.38 0.81
CA GLU A 30 -11.83 10.14 1.51
C GLU A 30 -11.57 9.45 2.86
N PRO A 31 -12.04 10.02 3.99
CA PRO A 31 -11.86 9.40 5.30
C PRO A 31 -12.83 8.23 5.47
N PHE A 32 -12.28 7.06 5.80
CA PHE A 32 -13.06 5.89 6.22
C PHE A 32 -13.09 5.79 7.73
N ASP A 33 -14.19 5.29 8.30
CA ASP A 33 -14.22 4.91 9.70
C ASP A 33 -13.38 3.64 9.92
N ALA A 34 -12.27 3.80 10.64
CA ALA A 34 -11.34 2.70 10.90
C ALA A 34 -11.98 1.58 11.73
N ASP A 35 -12.81 1.93 12.72
CA ASP A 35 -13.45 0.94 13.59
C ASP A 35 -14.48 0.11 12.80
N GLU A 36 -15.15 0.70 11.82
CA GLU A 36 -16.12 0.00 10.96
C GLU A 36 -15.41 -0.95 9.98
N ILE A 37 -14.42 -0.46 9.22
CA ILE A 37 -13.77 -1.27 8.19
C ILE A 37 -12.93 -2.42 8.76
N TYR A 38 -12.44 -2.28 10.00
CA TYR A 38 -11.71 -3.32 10.71
C TYR A 38 -12.60 -4.17 11.65
N GLY A 39 -13.92 -3.97 11.62
CA GLY A 39 -14.87 -4.79 12.39
C GLY A 39 -14.83 -4.58 13.92
N ASN A 40 -14.25 -3.48 14.39
CA ASN A 40 -14.30 -3.07 15.81
C ASN A 40 -15.67 -2.47 16.19
N ARG A 41 -16.48 -2.08 15.19
CA ARG A 41 -17.91 -1.73 15.35
C ARG A 41 -18.74 -2.27 14.20
N TYR A 42 -20.05 -2.41 14.43
CA TYR A 42 -20.97 -2.90 13.41
C TYR A 42 -21.19 -1.83 12.31
N PRO A 43 -21.24 -2.23 11.03
CA PRO A 43 -21.69 -1.34 9.96
C PRO A 43 -23.11 -0.83 10.27
N ASP A 44 -23.39 0.45 10.02
CA ASP A 44 -24.65 1.12 10.39
C ASP A 44 -24.88 1.38 11.90
N ASP A 45 -23.86 1.27 12.74
CA ASP A 45 -23.90 1.93 14.05
C ASP A 45 -23.84 3.46 13.84
N ASP A 46 -24.95 4.15 14.11
CA ASP A 46 -25.12 5.62 14.00
C ASP A 46 -24.20 6.43 14.95
N SER A 47 -23.35 5.76 15.73
CA SER A 47 -22.35 6.43 16.55
C SER A 47 -21.27 7.10 15.68
N PRO A 48 -20.82 8.32 16.04
CA PRO A 48 -19.81 9.01 15.25
C PRO A 48 -18.48 8.26 15.26
N PRO A 49 -17.73 8.28 14.13
CA PRO A 49 -16.39 7.70 14.07
C PRO A 49 -15.46 8.26 15.13
N LYS A 50 -14.68 7.38 15.75
CA LYS A 50 -13.65 7.77 16.74
C LYS A 50 -12.27 7.88 16.11
N ASN A 51 -12.01 7.07 15.09
CA ASN A 51 -10.77 7.00 14.35
C ASN A 51 -11.06 6.98 12.85
N PHE A 52 -10.15 7.54 12.07
CA PHE A 52 -10.25 7.56 10.62
C PHE A 52 -9.03 6.89 10.00
N CYS A 53 -9.19 6.40 8.77
CA CYS A 53 -8.09 5.96 7.92
C CYS A 53 -8.31 6.42 6.48
N PHE A 54 -7.24 6.39 5.68
CA PHE A 54 -7.23 6.94 4.32
C PHE A 54 -6.51 5.98 3.36
N ALA A 55 -7.11 5.69 2.21
CA ALA A 55 -6.42 4.92 1.17
C ALA A 55 -5.27 5.76 0.56
N VAL A 56 -4.02 5.36 0.79
CA VAL A 56 -2.82 6.06 0.28
C VAL A 56 -2.18 5.38 -0.93
N ALA A 57 -2.50 4.12 -1.16
CA ALA A 57 -2.19 3.39 -2.37
C ALA A 57 -3.27 2.35 -2.64
N THR A 58 -3.45 1.99 -3.91
CA THR A 58 -4.23 0.83 -4.32
C THR A 58 -3.31 -0.14 -5.06
N ARG A 59 -3.59 -1.43 -4.92
CA ARG A 59 -2.98 -2.52 -5.69
C ARG A 59 -4.12 -3.37 -6.24
N TYR A 60 -4.47 -3.13 -7.50
CA TYR A 60 -5.72 -3.63 -8.07
C TYR A 60 -6.94 -3.17 -7.26
N ASP A 61 -7.69 -4.09 -6.64
CA ASP A 61 -8.81 -3.82 -5.75
C ASP A 61 -8.40 -3.73 -4.27
N GLN A 62 -7.15 -4.07 -3.93
CA GLN A 62 -6.62 -4.01 -2.57
C GLN A 62 -6.13 -2.60 -2.24
N HIS A 63 -6.24 -2.20 -0.97
CA HIS A 63 -5.86 -0.87 -0.51
C HIS A 63 -4.73 -0.94 0.53
N LEU A 64 -3.86 0.07 0.50
CA LEU A 64 -3.01 0.42 1.64
C LEU A 64 -3.66 1.59 2.39
N MET A 65 -4.06 1.35 3.64
CA MET A 65 -4.81 2.29 4.45
C MET A 65 -3.91 2.92 5.51
N LEU A 66 -3.79 4.25 5.49
CA LEU A 66 -3.09 5.04 6.49
C LEU A 66 -4.03 5.36 7.66
N GLU A 67 -3.70 4.86 8.85
CA GLU A 67 -4.43 5.17 10.09
C GLU A 67 -4.10 6.58 10.60
N ALA A 68 -5.13 7.35 10.94
CA ALA A 68 -4.97 8.72 11.43
C ALA A 68 -4.41 8.79 12.86
N ALA A 69 -4.60 7.72 13.66
CA ALA A 69 -4.28 7.70 15.07
C ALA A 69 -2.77 7.57 15.34
N ASP A 70 -2.11 6.67 14.63
CA ASP A 70 -0.70 6.33 14.82
C ASP A 70 0.15 6.45 13.54
N GLY A 71 -0.48 6.64 12.38
CA GLY A 71 0.21 6.71 11.10
C GLY A 71 0.60 5.34 10.54
N GLY A 72 0.06 4.25 11.10
CA GLY A 72 0.26 2.91 10.58
C GLY A 72 -0.35 2.74 9.19
N ILE A 73 0.22 1.84 8.40
CA ILE A 73 -0.23 1.45 7.07
C ILE A 73 -0.63 -0.02 7.12
N THR A 74 -1.88 -0.30 6.82
CA THR A 74 -2.41 -1.67 6.77
C THR A 74 -2.74 -2.08 5.35
N HIS A 75 -2.64 -3.37 5.08
CA HIS A 75 -3.20 -3.98 3.88
C HIS A 75 -4.68 -4.28 4.12
N TYR A 76 -5.54 -3.81 3.23
CA TYR A 76 -6.98 -3.93 3.34
C TYR A 76 -7.60 -4.43 2.04
N ASP A 77 -8.41 -5.48 2.14
CA ASP A 77 -9.28 -5.99 1.08
C ASP A 77 -10.70 -5.40 1.23
N PRO A 78 -11.12 -4.48 0.35
CA PRO A 78 -12.47 -3.93 0.38
C PRO A 78 -13.57 -4.97 0.21
N ASN A 79 -13.28 -6.14 -0.37
CA ASN A 79 -14.29 -7.19 -0.52
C ASN A 79 -14.66 -7.88 0.79
N GLY A 80 -13.88 -7.70 1.87
CA GLY A 80 -14.14 -8.28 3.19
C GLY A 80 -14.82 -7.34 4.20
N TRP A 81 -15.22 -6.13 3.78
CA TRP A 81 -15.65 -5.06 4.70
C TRP A 81 -16.89 -5.42 5.53
N ASP A 82 -17.88 -6.07 4.93
CA ASP A 82 -19.20 -6.36 5.51
C ASP A 82 -19.17 -7.48 6.59
N HIS A 83 -18.00 -8.10 6.78
CA HIS A 83 -17.77 -9.14 7.78
C HIS A 83 -16.57 -8.84 8.70
N GLY A 84 -16.01 -7.63 8.66
CA GLY A 84 -14.76 -7.32 9.37
C GLY A 84 -13.57 -8.17 8.91
N ALA A 85 -13.65 -8.72 7.69
CA ALA A 85 -12.67 -9.62 7.10
C ALA A 85 -11.73 -8.91 6.11
N GLY A 86 -11.85 -7.59 5.96
CA GLY A 86 -11.03 -6.81 5.05
C GLY A 86 -9.60 -6.62 5.54
N TRP A 87 -9.31 -6.75 6.83
CA TRP A 87 -7.95 -6.60 7.35
C TRP A 87 -7.06 -7.77 6.92
N GLN A 88 -6.01 -7.48 6.13
CA GLN A 88 -5.04 -8.46 5.62
C GLN A 88 -3.69 -8.43 6.35
N GLY A 89 -3.53 -7.54 7.33
CA GLY A 89 -2.30 -7.40 8.10
C GLY A 89 -1.63 -6.03 7.96
N PRO A 90 -0.56 -5.79 8.72
CA PRO A 90 0.26 -4.60 8.56
C PRO A 90 1.01 -4.64 7.21
N ALA A 91 1.07 -3.48 6.56
CA ALA A 91 1.94 -3.20 5.42
C ALA A 91 2.85 -2.00 5.76
N ASP A 92 3.14 -1.85 7.05
CA ASP A 92 3.84 -0.72 7.61
C ASP A 92 5.18 -0.52 6.94
N SER A 93 5.38 0.68 6.42
CA SER A 93 6.69 1.16 6.04
C SER A 93 6.68 2.68 6.12
N PRO A 94 7.43 3.29 7.06
CA PRO A 94 7.63 4.74 7.05
C PRO A 94 8.37 5.21 5.79
N ARG A 95 8.87 4.27 4.98
CA ARG A 95 9.61 4.49 3.74
C ARG A 95 8.79 4.16 2.49
N LEU A 96 7.46 3.99 2.59
CA LEU A 96 6.60 3.65 1.45
C LEU A 96 6.91 4.47 0.18
N ALA A 97 7.02 5.80 0.29
CA ALA A 97 7.35 6.66 -0.85
C ALA A 97 8.70 6.33 -1.52
N VAL A 98 9.69 5.91 -0.73
CA VAL A 98 11.02 5.49 -1.22
C VAL A 98 10.92 4.11 -1.88
N LEU A 99 10.18 3.17 -1.27
CA LEU A 99 9.96 1.84 -1.83
C LEU A 99 9.25 1.92 -3.19
N LEU A 100 8.22 2.77 -3.31
CA LEU A 100 7.57 3.07 -4.59
C LEU A 100 8.55 3.66 -5.62
N GLY A 101 9.48 4.51 -5.16
CA GLY A 101 10.55 5.06 -5.99
C GLY A 101 11.50 3.99 -6.52
N LEU A 102 11.87 3.00 -5.71
CA LEU A 102 12.72 1.88 -6.13
C LEU A 102 12.03 1.02 -7.20
N ILE A 103 10.74 0.72 -7.02
CA ILE A 103 9.97 -0.02 -8.02
C ILE A 103 9.91 0.77 -9.34
N ALA A 104 9.69 2.08 -9.26
CA ALA A 104 9.67 2.96 -10.43
C ALA A 104 11.02 2.98 -11.15
N GLU A 105 12.14 3.02 -10.40
CA GLU A 105 13.49 2.95 -10.93
C GLU A 105 13.75 1.62 -11.65
N SER A 106 13.32 0.50 -11.07
CA SER A 106 13.54 -0.84 -11.62
C SER A 106 12.53 -1.24 -12.72
N SER A 107 11.48 -0.46 -12.96
CA SER A 107 10.34 -0.85 -13.81
C SER A 107 10.74 -1.34 -15.20
N SER A 108 11.68 -0.66 -15.88
CA SER A 108 12.13 -1.09 -17.22
C SER A 108 12.82 -2.45 -17.24
N ALA A 109 13.56 -2.79 -16.17
CA ALA A 109 14.22 -4.09 -16.06
C ALA A 109 13.22 -5.19 -15.63
N LEU A 110 12.26 -4.84 -14.77
CA LEU A 110 11.16 -5.73 -14.38
C LEU A 110 10.24 -6.08 -15.55
N GLU A 111 10.02 -5.16 -16.50
CA GLU A 111 9.21 -5.40 -17.71
C GLU A 111 10.01 -6.06 -18.86
N SER A 112 11.27 -6.43 -18.61
CA SER A 112 12.13 -7.03 -19.63
C SER A 112 11.59 -8.38 -20.11
N ALA A 113 11.57 -8.56 -21.44
CA ALA A 113 11.30 -9.85 -22.07
C ALA A 113 12.45 -10.86 -21.89
N ASP A 114 13.64 -10.38 -21.50
CA ASP A 114 14.76 -11.23 -21.10
C ASP A 114 14.59 -11.69 -19.65
N GLU A 115 14.37 -12.99 -19.48
CA GLU A 115 14.19 -13.66 -18.19
C GLU A 115 15.31 -13.40 -17.20
N ALA A 116 16.56 -13.42 -17.65
CA ALA A 116 17.71 -13.26 -16.78
C ALA A 116 17.81 -11.82 -16.27
N VAL A 117 17.48 -10.85 -17.12
CA VAL A 117 17.41 -9.43 -16.74
C VAL A 117 16.28 -9.21 -15.73
N ARG A 118 15.09 -9.77 -15.99
CA ARG A 118 13.93 -9.64 -15.12
C ARG A 118 14.19 -10.27 -13.75
N ALA A 119 14.65 -11.51 -13.70
CA ALA A 119 14.98 -12.22 -12.46
C ALA A 119 16.04 -11.47 -11.63
N ALA A 120 17.09 -10.97 -12.27
CA ALA A 120 18.12 -10.17 -11.59
C ALA A 120 17.55 -8.87 -11.00
N ALA A 121 16.65 -8.21 -11.73
CA ALA A 121 16.00 -6.99 -11.25
C ALA A 121 15.07 -7.25 -10.04
N ILE A 122 14.37 -8.38 -10.01
CA ILE A 122 13.52 -8.78 -8.88
C ILE A 122 14.38 -9.02 -7.63
N THR A 123 15.48 -9.78 -7.78
CA THR A 123 16.41 -10.03 -6.67
C THR A 123 17.01 -8.73 -6.13
N ASP A 124 17.57 -7.87 -7.01
CA ASP A 124 18.17 -6.59 -6.60
C ASP A 124 17.14 -5.67 -5.93
N LEU A 125 15.93 -5.57 -6.49
CA LEU A 125 14.86 -4.76 -5.91
C LEU A 125 14.49 -5.28 -4.50
N ARG A 126 14.30 -6.59 -4.34
CA ARG A 126 13.95 -7.19 -3.05
C ARG A 126 15.02 -6.91 -2.00
N GLU A 127 16.29 -7.15 -2.33
CA GLU A 127 17.42 -6.89 -1.43
C GLU A 127 17.48 -5.40 -1.04
N ARG A 128 17.37 -4.48 -2.00
CA ARG A 128 17.38 -3.04 -1.73
C ARG A 128 16.21 -2.57 -0.88
N MET A 129 15.02 -3.15 -1.08
CA MET A 129 13.85 -2.81 -0.28
C MET A 129 14.00 -3.32 1.15
N ILE A 130 14.49 -4.54 1.36
CA ILE A 130 14.75 -5.11 2.69
C ILE A 130 15.86 -4.35 3.43
N ASP A 131 16.94 -3.97 2.73
CA ASP A 131 18.03 -3.16 3.31
C ASP A 131 17.54 -1.78 3.79
N LEU A 132 16.53 -1.22 3.10
CA LEU A 132 15.89 0.02 3.53
C LEU A 132 14.88 -0.22 4.63
N ASP A 133 14.12 -1.30 4.59
CA ASP A 133 13.05 -1.54 5.52
C ASP A 133 12.90 -3.05 5.73
N SER A 134 13.38 -3.54 6.87
CA SER A 134 13.38 -4.98 7.18
C SER A 134 11.97 -5.55 7.25
N ASP A 135 10.97 -4.71 7.55
CA ASP A 135 9.57 -5.13 7.66
C ASP A 135 9.02 -5.56 6.28
N VAL A 136 9.70 -5.19 5.18
CA VAL A 136 9.40 -5.68 3.83
C VAL A 136 9.52 -7.20 3.74
N ASP A 137 10.45 -7.83 4.45
CA ASP A 137 10.65 -9.29 4.36
C ASP A 137 9.57 -10.07 5.12
N GLU A 138 8.97 -9.46 6.15
CA GLU A 138 7.93 -10.08 6.98
C GLU A 138 6.50 -9.70 6.51
N SER A 139 6.37 -8.70 5.64
CA SER A 139 5.07 -8.22 5.16
C SER A 139 4.47 -9.11 4.08
N ALA A 140 3.27 -9.63 4.34
CA ALA A 140 2.49 -10.39 3.36
C ALA A 140 2.24 -9.58 2.08
N PHE A 141 1.94 -8.28 2.20
CA PHE A 141 1.71 -7.40 1.06
C PHE A 141 2.92 -7.32 0.13
N TRP A 142 4.12 -7.10 0.68
CA TRP A 142 5.34 -7.04 -0.11
C TRP A 142 5.73 -8.43 -0.66
N GLY A 143 5.48 -9.49 0.11
CA GLY A 143 5.63 -10.87 -0.34
C GLY A 143 4.84 -11.17 -1.61
N GLU A 144 3.53 -10.85 -1.62
CA GLU A 144 2.66 -11.03 -2.78
C GLU A 144 3.15 -10.26 -4.02
N ILE A 145 3.71 -9.06 -3.84
CA ILE A 145 4.29 -8.30 -4.95
C ILE A 145 5.48 -9.05 -5.57
N PHE A 146 6.37 -9.61 -4.75
CA PHE A 146 7.53 -10.36 -5.26
C PHE A 146 7.14 -11.72 -5.85
N GLU A 147 6.09 -12.35 -5.32
CA GLU A 147 5.52 -13.58 -5.88
C GLU A 147 4.92 -13.33 -7.27
N ASP A 148 4.19 -12.23 -7.47
CA ASP A 148 3.59 -11.89 -8.78
C ASP A 148 4.62 -11.45 -9.83
N LEU A 149 5.80 -11.00 -9.40
CA LEU A 149 6.89 -10.61 -10.30
C LEU A 149 7.71 -11.82 -10.81
N GLY A 150 7.80 -12.88 -10.00
CA GLY A 150 8.62 -14.08 -10.26
C GLY A 150 7.97 -15.11 -11.17
#